data_AF-A0A067F2X1-F1
#
_entry.id   AF-A0A067F2X1-F1
#
_cell.length_a   1.000
_cell.length_b   1.000
_cell.length_c   1.000
_cell.angle_alpha   90.00
_cell.angle_beta   90.00
_cell.angle_gamma   90.00
#
_symmetry.space_group_name_H-M   'P 1'
#
loop_
_entity.id
_entity.type
_entity.pdbx_description
1 polymer ?
#
loop_
_entity_poly.entity_id
_entity_poly.type
_entity_poly.pdbx_seq_one_letter_code
_entity_poly.pdbx_strand_id
1 'polypeptide(L)'
;MAVLLVFTIILSLLSTELSFVFADIGTATAYHPPYLPTRCNGNRQDQFPPGNLFVAVGEGLWDNGAACGRRYRMRCISGNNKPCKGSTIDVK
;
A
#
# COMPACT_ATOMS: atom_id res chain seq x y z
N MET A 1 -37.59 -6.05 27.18
CA MET A 1 -36.60 -7.03 26.66
C MET A 1 -36.51 -7.01 25.13
N ALA A 2 -37.61 -7.20 24.39
CA ALA A 2 -37.59 -7.16 22.92
C ALA A 2 -37.03 -5.85 22.32
N VAL A 3 -37.39 -4.69 22.87
CA VAL A 3 -36.88 -3.38 22.39
C VAL A 3 -35.36 -3.24 22.57
N LEU A 4 -34.83 -3.73 23.70
CA LEU A 4 -33.38 -3.75 23.97
C LEU A 4 -32.64 -4.68 22.99
N LEU A 5 -33.21 -5.86 22.72
CA LEU A 5 -32.66 -6.81 21.74
C LEU A 5 -32.66 -6.23 20.33
N VAL A 6 -33.75 -5.57 19.92
CA VAL A 6 -33.84 -4.91 18.62
C VAL A 6 -32.81 -3.78 18.50
N PHE A 7 -32.63 -2.97 19.55
CA PHE A 7 -31.62 -1.91 19.56
C PHE A 7 -30.19 -2.46 19.43
N THR A 8 -29.86 -3.55 20.12
CA THR A 8 -28.53 -4.18 20.01
C THR A 8 -28.27 -4.77 18.61
N ILE A 9 -29.29 -5.34 17.98
CA ILE A 9 -29.17 -5.89 16.61
C ILE A 9 -28.93 -4.75 15.62
N ILE A 10 -29.68 -3.65 15.72
CA ILE A 10 -29.49 -2.46 14.87
C ILE A 10 -28.07 -1.89 15.03
N LEU A 11 -27.58 -1.78 16.27
CA LEU A 11 -26.23 -1.27 16.53
C LEU A 11 -25.13 -2.18 15.95
N SER A 12 -25.30 -3.51 16.05
CA SER A 12 -24.37 -4.47 15.45
C SER A 12 -24.34 -4.40 13.92
N LEU A 13 -25.49 -4.23 13.27
CA LEU A 13 -25.59 -4.10 11.82
C LEU A 13 -25.01 -2.77 11.31
N LEU A 14 -25.10 -1.69 12.09
CA LEU A 14 -24.46 -0.42 11.75
C LEU A 14 -22.92 -0.48 11.89
N SER A 15 -22.40 -1.34 12.76
CA SER A 15 -20.95 -1.43 13.01
C SER A 15 -20.15 -2.12 11.90
N THR A 16 -20.79 -2.89 11.02
CA THR A 16 -20.14 -3.66 9.94
C THR A 16 -19.75 -2.84 8.71
N GLU A 17 -20.25 -1.61 8.57
CA GLU A 17 -19.98 -0.74 7.41
C GLU A 17 -18.72 0.14 7.60
N LEU A 18 -18.14 0.19 8.80
CA LEU A 18 -16.95 0.99 9.08
C LEU A 18 -15.67 0.18 8.82
N SER A 19 -15.29 0.05 7.55
CA SER A 19 -13.97 -0.46 7.18
C SER A 19 -12.89 0.58 7.46
N PHE A 20 -12.28 0.54 8.64
CA PHE A 20 -11.09 1.31 8.94
C PHE A 20 -9.89 0.71 8.20
N VAL A 21 -9.42 1.38 7.15
CA VAL A 21 -8.15 1.03 6.50
C VAL A 21 -7.05 1.74 7.27
N PHE A 22 -6.24 0.97 8.01
CA PHE A 22 -5.01 1.47 8.60
C PHE A 22 -3.90 1.37 7.56
N ALA A 23 -3.17 2.46 7.34
CA ALA A 23 -2.03 2.49 6.44
C ALA A 23 -0.90 3.27 7.10
N ASP A 24 0.32 2.76 6.99
CA ASP A 24 1.50 3.45 7.49
C ASP A 24 1.80 4.67 6.62
N ILE A 25 2.19 5.77 7.27
CA ILE A 25 2.61 7.00 6.59
C ILE A 25 4.10 6.90 6.31
N GLY A 26 4.47 7.07 5.04
CA GLY A 26 5.85 7.05 4.59
C GLY A 26 6.15 8.13 3.56
N THR A 27 7.44 8.33 3.29
CA THR A 27 7.92 9.19 2.20
C THR A 27 8.28 8.32 1.01
N ALA A 28 7.81 8.71 -0.17
CA ALA A 28 8.17 8.07 -1.43
C ALA A 28 8.84 9.08 -2.35
N THR A 29 9.78 8.59 -3.16
CA THR A 29 10.42 9.36 -4.24
C THR A 29 10.58 8.49 -5.47
N ALA A 30 10.72 9.12 -6.63
CA ALA A 30 11.10 8.44 -7.86
C ALA A 30 12.63 8.37 -7.97
N TYR A 31 13.12 7.31 -8.58
CA TYR A 31 14.53 7.16 -8.93
C TYR A 31 14.66 6.81 -10.41
N HIS A 32 15.80 7.15 -10.99
CA HIS A 32 16.10 6.96 -12.40
C HIS A 32 16.84 5.63 -12.64
N PRO A 33 16.82 5.08 -13.86
CA PRO A 33 17.59 3.89 -14.20
C PRO A 33 19.10 4.08 -13.97
N PRO A 34 19.87 2.99 -13.80
CA PRO A 34 19.47 1.59 -13.99
C PRO A 34 18.65 1.00 -12.82
N TYR A 35 17.61 0.24 -13.15
CA TYR A 35 16.74 -0.43 -12.16
C TYR A 35 17.23 -1.83 -11.73
N LEU A 36 18.25 -2.35 -12.40
CA LEU A 36 18.88 -3.64 -12.13
C LEU A 36 20.35 -3.42 -11.72
N PRO A 37 20.93 -4.30 -10.88
CA PRO A 37 20.29 -5.45 -10.24
C PRO A 37 19.41 -5.04 -9.05
N THR A 38 18.39 -5.85 -8.74
CA THR A 38 17.64 -5.72 -7.49
C THR A 38 18.16 -6.67 -6.42
N ARG A 39 17.84 -6.37 -5.15
CA ARG A 39 18.13 -7.27 -4.03
C ARG A 39 17.28 -8.55 -4.03
N CYS A 40 16.13 -8.54 -4.72
CA CYS A 40 15.23 -9.69 -4.79
C CYS A 40 15.66 -10.72 -5.82
N ASN A 41 15.75 -10.31 -7.09
CA ASN A 41 15.95 -11.22 -8.22
C ASN A 41 17.16 -10.87 -9.09
N GLY A 42 18.06 -10.02 -8.60
CA GLY A 42 19.30 -9.65 -9.30
C GLY A 42 18.99 -8.99 -10.65
N ASN A 43 19.58 -9.53 -11.72
CA ASN A 43 19.47 -9.01 -13.09
C ASN A 43 18.26 -9.52 -13.89
N ARG A 44 17.32 -10.24 -13.25
CA ARG A 44 16.14 -10.79 -13.93
C ARG A 44 15.17 -9.69 -14.34
N GLN A 45 14.94 -9.52 -15.64
CA GLN A 45 14.11 -8.43 -16.15
C GLN A 45 12.61 -8.71 -16.07
N ASP A 46 12.23 -9.99 -16.04
CA ASP A 46 10.88 -10.51 -15.82
C ASP A 46 10.32 -10.22 -14.41
N GLN A 47 11.14 -9.68 -13.50
CA GLN A 47 10.69 -9.32 -12.17
C GLN A 47 9.75 -8.10 -12.13
N PHE A 48 9.83 -7.22 -13.14
CA PHE A 48 9.03 -5.99 -13.20
C PHE A 48 7.61 -6.28 -13.73
N PRO A 49 6.57 -5.72 -13.09
CA PRO A 49 5.19 -5.93 -13.53
C PRO A 49 4.90 -5.17 -14.84
N PRO A 50 3.87 -5.60 -15.59
CA PRO A 50 3.37 -4.84 -16.74
C PRO A 50 3.06 -3.39 -16.34
N GLY A 51 3.50 -2.42 -17.14
CA GLY A 51 3.34 -0.99 -16.85
C GLY A 51 4.41 -0.40 -15.94
N ASN A 52 5.41 -1.18 -15.50
CA ASN A 52 6.55 -0.72 -14.71
C ASN A 52 6.17 -0.02 -13.40
N LEU A 53 5.06 -0.44 -12.79
CA LEU A 53 4.63 0.01 -11.46
C LEU A 53 5.29 -0.83 -10.38
N PHE A 54 6.56 -0.53 -10.11
CA PHE A 54 7.35 -1.19 -9.07
C PHE A 54 7.89 -0.22 -8.04
N VAL A 55 8.32 -0.74 -6.89
CA VAL A 55 8.86 0.08 -5.79
C VAL A 55 10.12 -0.56 -5.18
N ALA A 56 11.06 0.30 -4.77
CA ALA A 56 12.13 -0.09 -3.85
C ALA A 56 11.75 0.39 -2.44
N VAL A 57 11.88 -0.49 -1.46
CA VAL A 57 11.54 -0.20 -0.07
C VAL A 57 12.79 -0.02 0.79
N GLY A 58 12.71 0.84 1.80
CA GLY A 58 13.78 1.01 2.80
C GLY A 58 13.78 -0.07 3.87
N GLU A 59 14.79 -0.05 4.75
CA GLU A 59 15.02 -1.10 5.77
C GLU A 59 13.81 -1.39 6.66
N GLY A 60 13.01 -0.38 7.00
CA GLY A 60 11.80 -0.57 7.83
C GLY A 60 10.71 -1.44 7.18
N LEU A 61 10.71 -1.56 5.85
CA LEU A 61 9.78 -2.40 5.10
C LEU A 61 10.45 -3.60 4.42
N TRP A 62 11.77 -3.53 4.20
CA TRP A 62 12.55 -4.53 3.47
C TRP A 62 12.52 -5.93 4.12
N ASP A 63 12.46 -5.97 5.45
CA ASP A 63 12.28 -7.21 6.22
C ASP A 63 13.30 -8.30 5.84
N ASN A 64 14.58 -7.90 5.72
CA ASN A 64 15.69 -8.76 5.30
C ASN A 64 15.44 -9.55 3.99
N GLY A 65 14.62 -9.02 3.08
CA GLY A 65 14.26 -9.64 1.81
C GLY A 65 12.96 -10.43 1.82
N ALA A 66 12.31 -10.59 2.98
CA ALA A 66 10.97 -11.18 3.05
C ALA A 66 9.91 -10.29 2.36
N ALA A 67 10.23 -9.02 2.08
CA ALA A 67 9.41 -8.12 1.30
C ALA A 67 9.38 -8.41 -0.21
N CYS A 68 10.29 -9.25 -0.72
CA CYS A 68 10.37 -9.53 -2.14
C CYS A 68 9.07 -10.10 -2.70
N GLY A 69 8.48 -9.39 -3.67
CA GLY A 69 7.23 -9.77 -4.32
C GLY A 69 5.96 -9.40 -3.54
N ARG A 70 6.08 -8.80 -2.35
CA ARG A 70 4.93 -8.17 -1.66
C ARG A 70 4.38 -7.03 -2.52
N ARG A 71 3.07 -6.83 -2.48
CA ARG A 71 2.39 -5.73 -3.17
C ARG A 71 2.00 -4.67 -2.15
N TYR A 72 2.14 -3.41 -2.54
CA TYR A 72 1.77 -2.28 -1.72
C TYR A 72 0.70 -1.46 -2.41
N ARG A 73 -0.29 -1.04 -1.63
CA ARG A 73 -1.30 -0.06 -2.04
C ARG A 73 -0.98 1.27 -1.38
N MET A 74 -0.74 2.30 -2.18
CA MET A 74 -0.34 3.61 -1.66
C MET A 74 -1.16 4.75 -2.25
N ARG A 75 -1.35 5.80 -1.45
CA ARG A 75 -2.05 7.02 -1.83
C ARG A 75 -1.19 8.22 -1.45
N CYS A 76 -1.00 9.14 -2.38
CA CYS A 76 -0.35 10.42 -2.08
C CYS A 76 -1.27 11.28 -1.20
N ILE A 77 -0.77 11.66 -0.03
CA ILE A 77 -1.49 12.52 0.92
C ILE A 77 -0.94 13.96 0.96
N SER A 78 0.34 14.15 0.66
CA SER A 78 1.00 15.46 0.64
C SER A 78 2.28 15.45 -0.20
N GLY A 79 2.82 16.64 -0.49
CA GLY A 79 4.11 16.82 -1.16
C GLY A 79 4.34 18.26 -1.63
N ASN A 80 5.57 18.57 -2.06
CA ASN A 80 5.91 19.90 -2.55
C ASN A 80 5.14 20.24 -3.84
N ASN A 81 4.61 21.46 -3.96
CA ASN A 81 3.76 21.91 -5.08
C ASN A 81 2.47 21.09 -5.30
N LYS A 82 1.86 20.54 -4.25
CA LYS A 82 0.59 19.79 -4.30
C LYS A 82 0.58 18.70 -5.39
N PRO A 83 1.48 17.70 -5.34
CA PRO A 83 1.68 16.75 -6.43
C PRO A 83 0.61 15.64 -6.45
N CYS A 84 -0.19 15.52 -5.40
CA CYS A 84 -1.13 14.42 -5.23
C CYS A 84 -2.33 14.55 -6.17
N LYS A 85 -2.58 13.49 -6.96
CA LYS A 85 -3.71 13.40 -7.90
C LYS A 85 -4.98 12.77 -7.30
N GLY A 86 -4.96 12.45 -6.00
CA GLY A 86 -6.09 11.85 -5.29
C GLY A 86 -6.32 10.35 -5.55
N SER A 87 -5.59 9.75 -6.49
CA SER A 87 -5.67 8.33 -6.81
C SER A 87 -4.84 7.45 -5.87
N THR A 88 -5.25 6.19 -5.77
CA THR A 88 -4.51 5.11 -5.12
C THR A 88 -3.84 4.26 -6.21
N ILE A 89 -2.61 3.81 -5.97
CA ILE A 89 -1.87 2.95 -6.90
C ILE A 89 -1.43 1.66 -6.20
N ASP A 90 -1.41 0.57 -6.96
CA ASP A 90 -0.87 -0.72 -6.53
C ASP A 90 0.49 -0.94 -7.20
N VAL A 91 1.52 -1.22 -6.40
CA VAL A 91 2.90 -1.44 -6.84
C VAL A 91 3.45 -2.76 -6.28
N LYS A 92 4.51 -3.28 -6.90
CA LYS A 92 5.19 -4.51 -6.48
C LYS A 92 6.70 -4.31 -6.35
#